data_AF-G0ND37-F1
#
_entry.id   AF-G0ND37-F1
#
_cell.length_a   1.000
_cell.length_b   1.000
_cell.length_c   1.000
_cell.angle_alpha   90.00
_cell.angle_beta   90.00
_cell.angle_gamma   90.00
#
_symmetry.space_group_name_H-M   'P 1'
#
loop_
_entity.id
_entity.type
_entity.pdbx_description
1 polymer ?
#
loop_
_entity_poly.entity_id
_entity_poly.type
_entity_poly.pdbx_seq_one_letter_code
_entity_poly.pdbx_strand_id
1 'polypeptide(L)'
;MEEMCMTHLARRSRIPLKEQFQLSEMHHSERLMIQVCSSIEDAYELDEVVPKNLDSFCNTTKNIVLQRSFELLGIRKPLLPPQSEEPSHVFEKMMNEFLDQADIQNHHGMILADQAALLENHILFEEYLDRVAPEAKILIQQDPRMHELMEQLQNTHSAAERNAVRAQILVVKLKNIYTKQCEKGVSQDRYNGTPDFLEKLYRIMLRNQRDHSKSVPSVRGEKLIDHIYRRIMETVDAKSNYETVSLYDGTEPTWVSKIKQTIEALLPCRDEITADDSYRISRVTRGVSDGTRFQVLTQFVQIARESYFMGRMRSEEDNWNQK
;
A
#
# COMPACT_ATOMS: atom_id res chain seq x y z
N MET A 1 -16.40 6.94 21.27
CA MET A 1 -16.36 6.82 22.74
C MET A 1 -15.11 6.06 23.17
N GLU A 2 -14.85 4.89 22.58
CA GLU A 2 -13.62 4.11 22.77
C GLU A 2 -12.34 4.93 22.54
N GLU A 3 -12.25 5.71 21.46
CA GLU A 3 -11.07 6.56 21.18
C GLU A 3 -10.77 7.64 22.25
N MET A 4 -11.81 8.17 22.90
CA MET A 4 -11.64 9.12 24.02
C MET A 4 -11.18 8.40 25.29
N CYS A 5 -11.72 7.20 25.56
CA CYS A 5 -11.27 6.34 26.67
C CYS A 5 -9.81 5.89 26.47
N MET A 6 -9.44 5.53 25.24
CA MET A 6 -8.08 5.15 24.84
C MET A 6 -7.09 6.30 25.00
N THR A 7 -7.46 7.50 24.56
CA THR A 7 -6.63 8.71 24.72
C THR A 7 -6.44 9.06 26.20
N HIS A 8 -7.46 8.82 27.04
CA HIS A 8 -7.38 9.02 28.48
C HIS A 8 -6.48 7.99 29.18
N LEU A 9 -6.52 6.72 28.76
CA LEU A 9 -5.60 5.68 29.26
C LEU A 9 -4.15 5.95 28.84
N ALA A 10 -3.93 6.47 27.61
CA ALA A 10 -2.62 6.80 27.07
C ALA A 10 -1.92 8.01 27.70
N ARG A 11 -2.67 9.00 28.22
CA ARG A 11 -2.12 10.27 28.69
C ARG A 11 -2.06 10.37 30.21
N ARG A 12 -1.23 9.53 30.85
CA ARG A 12 -1.00 9.54 32.31
C ARG A 12 -2.26 9.18 33.13
N SER A 13 -2.93 8.10 32.77
CA SER A 13 -3.94 7.55 33.67
C SER A 13 -3.26 7.12 34.98
N ARG A 14 -3.94 7.31 36.13
CA ARG A 14 -3.47 6.80 37.43
C ARG A 14 -3.64 5.28 37.56
N ILE A 15 -4.11 4.61 36.51
CA ILE A 15 -4.45 3.20 36.51
C ILE A 15 -3.16 2.40 36.29
N PRO A 16 -2.80 1.48 37.19
CA PRO A 16 -1.62 0.63 37.03
C PRO A 16 -1.64 -0.17 35.71
N LEU A 17 -0.48 -0.40 35.10
CA LEU A 17 -0.37 -1.15 33.83
C LEU A 17 -1.03 -2.54 33.89
N LYS A 18 -0.93 -3.21 35.03
CA LYS A 18 -1.61 -4.49 35.30
C LYS A 18 -3.13 -4.41 35.17
N GLU A 19 -3.73 -3.33 35.68
CA GLU A 19 -5.17 -3.10 35.57
C GLU A 19 -5.55 -2.72 34.13
N GLN A 20 -4.70 -1.94 33.44
CA GLN A 20 -4.90 -1.65 32.02
C GLN A 20 -4.83 -2.91 31.14
N PHE A 21 -3.92 -3.84 31.45
CA PHE A 21 -3.79 -5.14 30.79
C PHE A 21 -5.04 -6.01 30.99
N GLN A 22 -5.59 -6.01 32.20
CA GLN A 22 -6.83 -6.75 32.48
C GLN A 22 -8.02 -6.12 31.76
N LEU A 23 -8.10 -4.79 31.71
CA LEU A 23 -9.15 -4.08 30.99
C LEU A 23 -9.08 -4.34 29.47
N SER A 24 -7.88 -4.36 28.88
CA SER A 24 -7.73 -4.69 27.46
C SER A 24 -8.17 -6.11 27.16
N GLU A 25 -7.84 -7.08 28.01
CA GLU A 25 -8.28 -8.47 27.81
C GLU A 25 -9.79 -8.63 28.00
N MET A 26 -10.34 -8.04 29.07
CA MET A 26 -11.78 -8.13 29.38
C MET A 26 -12.66 -7.52 28.29
N HIS A 27 -12.16 -6.48 27.61
CA HIS A 27 -12.87 -5.82 26.51
C HIS A 27 -12.41 -6.27 25.12
N HIS A 28 -11.52 -7.27 25.04
CA HIS A 28 -10.93 -7.76 23.78
C HIS A 28 -10.36 -6.62 22.90
N SER A 29 -9.83 -5.58 23.52
CA SER A 29 -9.30 -4.40 22.82
C SER A 29 -7.84 -4.62 22.47
N GLU A 30 -7.60 -5.11 21.26
CA GLU A 30 -6.25 -5.33 20.72
C GLU A 30 -5.41 -4.05 20.75
N ARG A 31 -6.00 -2.91 20.38
CA ARG A 31 -5.33 -1.61 20.37
C ARG A 31 -4.84 -1.20 21.77
N LEU A 32 -5.63 -1.46 22.81
CA LEU A 32 -5.22 -1.19 24.20
C LEU A 32 -4.15 -2.19 24.65
N MET A 33 -4.29 -3.46 24.26
CA MET A 33 -3.31 -4.49 24.58
C MET A 33 -1.92 -4.17 23.99
N ILE A 34 -1.85 -3.80 22.72
CA ILE A 34 -0.62 -3.36 22.05
C ILE A 34 -0.01 -2.18 22.80
N GLN A 35 -0.83 -1.19 23.16
CA GLN A 35 -0.36 0.01 23.84
C GLN A 35 0.20 -0.31 25.23
N VAL A 36 -0.54 -1.07 26.04
CA VAL A 36 -0.09 -1.49 27.38
C VAL A 36 1.21 -2.28 27.29
N CYS A 37 1.29 -3.27 26.38
CA CYS A 37 2.52 -4.04 26.19
C CYS A 37 3.69 -3.17 25.68
N SER A 38 3.44 -2.16 24.85
CA SER A 38 4.50 -1.24 24.37
C SER A 38 5.06 -0.34 25.48
N SER A 39 4.27 -0.07 26.53
CA SER A 39 4.68 0.74 27.68
C SER A 39 5.49 -0.02 28.74
N ILE A 40 5.58 -1.35 28.63
CA ILE A 40 6.38 -2.19 29.54
C ILE A 40 7.85 -2.04 29.18
N GLU A 41 8.67 -1.46 30.04
CA GLU A 41 10.05 -1.07 29.74
C GLU A 41 11.05 -2.24 29.80
N ASP A 42 10.79 -3.24 30.66
CA ASP A 42 11.70 -4.36 30.86
C ASP A 42 10.99 -5.70 31.21
N ALA A 43 11.77 -6.79 31.24
CA ALA A 43 11.26 -8.13 31.48
C ALA A 43 10.73 -8.34 32.92
N TYR A 44 11.16 -7.55 33.90
CA TYR A 44 10.64 -7.63 35.26
C TYR A 44 9.24 -7.01 35.34
N GLU A 45 9.06 -5.86 34.72
CA GLU A 45 7.75 -5.22 34.62
C GLU A 45 6.75 -6.08 33.83
N LEU A 46 7.23 -6.80 32.80
CA LEU A 46 6.41 -7.77 32.07
C LEU A 46 5.87 -8.89 32.97
N ASP A 47 6.71 -9.46 33.85
CA ASP A 47 6.31 -10.52 34.81
C ASP A 47 5.31 -9.99 35.85
N GLU A 48 5.38 -8.70 36.21
CA GLU A 48 4.43 -8.09 37.14
C GLU A 48 3.06 -7.79 36.50
N VAL A 49 3.07 -7.34 35.24
CA VAL A 49 1.87 -6.90 34.49
C VAL A 49 1.09 -8.09 33.94
N VAL A 50 1.76 -9.11 33.40
CA VAL A 50 1.12 -10.24 32.71
C VAL A 50 0.76 -11.34 33.73
N PRO A 51 -0.51 -11.74 33.84
CA PRO A 51 -0.90 -12.86 34.69
C PRO A 51 -0.22 -14.17 34.28
N LYS A 52 0.24 -14.94 35.27
CA LYS A 52 0.98 -16.21 35.07
C LYS A 52 0.16 -17.32 34.39
N ASN A 53 -1.17 -17.22 34.44
CA ASN A 53 -2.05 -18.16 33.76
C ASN A 53 -2.38 -17.62 32.37
N LEU A 54 -1.64 -18.10 31.37
CA LEU A 54 -1.84 -17.72 29.97
C LEU A 54 -2.99 -18.49 29.31
N ASP A 55 -3.44 -19.62 29.87
CA ASP A 55 -4.40 -20.50 29.19
C ASP A 55 -5.75 -19.82 28.95
N SER A 56 -6.13 -18.87 29.82
CA SER A 56 -7.36 -18.10 29.72
C SER A 56 -7.33 -16.98 28.66
N PHE A 57 -6.17 -16.65 28.08
CA PHE A 57 -6.07 -15.53 27.14
C PHE A 57 -6.45 -15.93 25.72
N CYS A 58 -7.05 -14.96 25.01
CA CYS A 58 -7.25 -15.08 23.58
C CYS A 58 -5.90 -15.17 22.84
N ASN A 59 -5.90 -15.83 21.67
CA ASN A 59 -4.66 -16.05 20.90
C ASN A 59 -3.98 -14.74 20.49
N THR A 60 -4.76 -13.69 20.24
CA THR A 60 -4.25 -12.36 19.90
C THR A 60 -3.41 -11.78 21.04
N THR A 61 -3.90 -11.82 22.28
CA THR A 61 -3.17 -11.36 23.46
C THR A 61 -1.91 -12.18 23.71
N LYS A 62 -1.98 -13.51 23.58
CA LYS A 62 -0.81 -14.39 23.68
C LYS A 62 0.28 -13.96 22.70
N ASN A 63 -0.08 -13.69 21.45
CA ASN A 63 0.85 -13.27 20.42
C ASN A 63 1.49 -11.91 20.73
N ILE A 64 0.72 -10.93 21.21
CA ILE A 64 1.22 -9.60 21.57
C ILE A 64 2.21 -9.68 22.76
N VAL A 65 1.86 -10.44 23.80
CA VAL A 65 2.71 -10.65 24.97
C VAL A 65 4.01 -11.37 24.60
N LEU A 66 3.92 -12.44 23.81
CA LEU A 66 5.09 -13.18 23.33
C LEU A 66 6.00 -12.29 22.47
N GLN A 67 5.40 -11.49 21.60
CA GLN A 67 6.17 -10.54 20.80
C GLN A 67 6.91 -9.53 21.67
N ARG A 68 6.23 -8.92 22.65
CA ARG A 68 6.89 -7.99 23.58
C ARG A 68 8.00 -8.67 24.39
N SER A 69 7.78 -9.92 24.81
CA SER A 69 8.80 -10.73 25.49
C SER A 69 10.08 -10.86 24.65
N PHE A 70 9.93 -11.17 23.35
CA PHE A 70 11.06 -11.26 22.44
C PHE A 70 11.76 -9.92 22.20
N GLU A 71 11.01 -8.82 22.20
CA GLU A 71 11.58 -7.47 22.09
C GLU A 71 12.43 -7.13 23.32
N LEU A 72 11.92 -7.39 24.52
CA LEU A 72 12.61 -7.11 25.79
C LEU A 72 13.83 -8.00 26.02
N LEU A 73 13.82 -9.23 25.48
CA LEU A 73 14.99 -10.13 25.48
C LEU A 73 16.01 -9.80 24.37
N GLY A 74 15.75 -8.79 23.53
CA GLY A 74 16.62 -8.41 22.41
C GLY A 74 16.64 -9.43 21.26
N ILE A 75 15.71 -10.39 21.24
CA ILE A 75 15.60 -11.43 20.20
C ILE A 75 14.96 -10.86 18.94
N ARG A 76 14.12 -9.83 19.08
CA ARG A 76 13.42 -9.15 17.98
C ARG A 76 13.48 -7.63 18.16
N LYS A 77 13.53 -6.86 17.07
CA LYS A 77 13.37 -5.40 17.13
C LYS A 77 11.90 -5.04 17.37
N PRO A 78 11.59 -3.98 18.15
CA PRO A 78 10.21 -3.55 18.37
C PRO A 78 9.46 -3.35 17.06
N LEU A 79 8.22 -3.84 16.97
CA LEU A 79 7.32 -3.32 15.94
C LEU A 79 7.09 -1.86 16.28
N LEU A 80 7.69 -0.97 15.49
CA LEU A 80 7.32 0.43 15.53
C LEU A 80 5.80 0.49 15.27
N PRO A 81 5.03 1.32 16.01
CA PRO A 81 3.68 1.66 15.58
C PRO A 81 3.76 2.13 14.13
N PRO A 82 2.71 1.96 13.30
CA PRO A 82 2.70 2.48 11.94
C PRO A 82 2.79 4.02 12.02
N GLN A 83 4.01 4.53 12.16
CA GLN A 83 4.35 5.87 11.77
C GLN A 83 3.98 5.93 10.30
N SER A 84 3.38 7.05 9.89
CA SER A 84 3.29 7.38 8.47
C SER A 84 4.70 7.23 7.90
N GLU A 85 4.99 6.11 7.23
CA GLU A 85 6.23 5.95 6.48
C GLU A 85 6.33 7.20 5.60
N GLU A 86 7.49 7.87 5.58
CA GLU A 86 7.65 8.99 4.67
C GLU A 86 7.27 8.53 3.26
N PRO A 87 6.53 9.32 2.47
CA PRO A 87 6.09 8.90 1.14
C PRO A 87 7.23 8.37 0.27
N SER A 88 8.44 8.93 0.41
CA SER A 88 9.65 8.48 -0.27
C SER A 88 10.10 7.09 0.16
N HIS A 89 9.92 6.73 1.43
CA HIS A 89 10.23 5.38 1.91
C HIS A 89 9.24 4.36 1.35
N VAL A 90 7.96 4.70 1.26
CA VAL A 90 6.94 3.83 0.64
C VAL A 90 7.29 3.60 -0.84
N PHE A 91 7.59 4.67 -1.57
CA PHE A 91 7.99 4.59 -2.97
C PHE A 91 9.27 3.75 -3.16
N GLU A 92 10.35 4.05 -2.43
CA GLU A 92 11.60 3.30 -2.58
C GLU A 92 11.46 1.84 -2.11
N LYS A 93 10.60 1.54 -1.14
CA LYS A 93 10.27 0.16 -0.76
C LYS A 93 9.61 -0.58 -1.94
N MET A 94 8.62 0.03 -2.58
CA MET A 94 7.99 -0.54 -3.78
C MET A 94 8.99 -0.71 -4.93
N MET A 95 9.89 0.26 -5.12
CA MET A 95 10.94 0.21 -6.15
C MET A 95 11.95 -0.91 -5.87
N ASN A 96 12.41 -1.05 -4.64
CA ASN A 96 13.33 -2.13 -4.26
C ASN A 96 12.70 -3.51 -4.43
N GLU A 97 11.42 -3.67 -4.10
CA GLU A 97 10.70 -4.92 -4.36
C GLU A 97 10.58 -5.23 -5.86
N PHE A 98 10.43 -4.21 -6.72
CA PHE A 98 10.46 -4.38 -8.17
C PHE A 98 11.86 -4.81 -8.65
N LEU A 99 12.92 -4.18 -8.13
CA LEU A 99 14.31 -4.53 -8.46
C LEU A 99 14.68 -5.94 -8.01
N ASP A 100 14.31 -6.32 -6.79
CA ASP A 100 14.49 -7.68 -6.28
C ASP A 100 13.78 -8.70 -7.17
N GLN A 101 12.56 -8.38 -7.62
CA GLN A 101 11.83 -9.24 -8.53
C GLN A 101 12.48 -9.30 -9.92
N ALA A 102 13.06 -8.19 -10.39
CA ALA A 102 13.76 -8.11 -11.67
C ALA A 102 15.05 -8.95 -11.65
N ASP A 103 15.75 -8.96 -10.53
CA ASP A 103 16.95 -9.77 -10.31
C ASP A 103 16.62 -11.28 -10.22
N ILE A 104 15.43 -11.64 -9.72
CA ILE A 104 15.00 -13.04 -9.52
C ILE A 104 14.32 -13.64 -10.77
N GLN A 105 13.70 -12.84 -11.64
CA GLN A 105 12.85 -13.35 -12.72
C GLN A 105 13.52 -13.46 -14.09
N ASN A 106 13.73 -14.72 -14.51
CA ASN A 106 13.78 -15.10 -15.93
C ASN A 106 12.46 -15.72 -16.45
N HIS A 107 11.45 -16.04 -15.62
CA HIS A 107 10.32 -16.92 -16.03
C HIS A 107 8.88 -16.41 -15.76
N HIS A 108 8.66 -15.27 -15.10
CA HIS A 108 7.31 -14.79 -14.72
C HIS A 108 7.10 -13.27 -14.95
N GLY A 109 7.55 -12.75 -16.10
CA GLY A 109 7.59 -11.31 -16.39
C GLY A 109 6.26 -10.55 -16.25
N MET A 110 5.12 -11.24 -16.23
CA MET A 110 3.82 -10.63 -15.93
C MET A 110 3.71 -10.06 -14.51
N ILE A 111 4.37 -10.66 -13.51
CA ILE A 111 4.40 -10.10 -12.14
C ILE A 111 5.16 -8.77 -12.13
N LEU A 112 6.27 -8.68 -12.89
CA LEU A 112 7.03 -7.44 -13.06
C LEU A 112 6.22 -6.36 -13.77
N ALA A 113 5.51 -6.71 -14.83
CA ALA A 113 4.62 -5.77 -15.51
C ALA A 113 3.51 -5.25 -14.58
N ASP A 114 2.95 -6.11 -13.73
CA ASP A 114 1.94 -5.71 -12.77
C ASP A 114 2.54 -4.83 -11.66
N GLN A 115 3.75 -5.12 -11.16
CA GLN A 115 4.47 -4.25 -10.23
C GLN A 115 4.77 -2.88 -10.83
N ALA A 116 5.22 -2.83 -12.09
CA ALA A 116 5.50 -1.59 -12.80
C ALA A 116 4.23 -0.72 -12.92
N ALA A 117 3.10 -1.33 -13.33
CA ALA A 117 1.82 -0.64 -13.40
C ALA A 117 1.34 -0.14 -12.02
N LEU A 118 1.54 -0.91 -10.96
CA LEU A 118 1.19 -0.47 -9.61
C LEU A 118 2.07 0.67 -9.09
N LEU A 119 3.36 0.67 -9.43
CA LEU A 119 4.30 1.76 -9.15
C LEU A 119 3.93 3.03 -9.91
N GLU A 120 3.64 2.94 -11.20
CA GLU A 120 3.12 4.05 -12.03
C GLU A 120 1.88 4.66 -11.41
N ASN A 121 0.88 3.83 -11.11
CA ASN A 121 -0.35 4.28 -10.48
C ASN A 121 -0.09 4.91 -9.10
N HIS A 122 0.86 4.40 -8.31
CA HIS A 122 1.22 5.00 -7.03
C HIS A 122 1.76 6.43 -7.22
N ILE A 123 2.71 6.62 -8.14
CA ILE A 123 3.30 7.94 -8.44
C ILE A 123 2.20 8.93 -8.84
N LEU A 124 1.36 8.55 -9.80
CA LEU A 124 0.30 9.42 -10.32
C LEU A 124 -0.77 9.75 -9.26
N PHE A 125 -1.13 8.78 -8.41
CA PHE A 125 -2.12 9.00 -7.36
C PHE A 125 -1.61 9.90 -6.24
N GLU A 126 -0.35 9.75 -5.82
CA GLU A 126 0.19 10.63 -4.79
C GLU A 126 0.29 12.07 -5.31
N GLU A 127 0.76 12.29 -6.53
CA GLU A 127 0.78 13.63 -7.13
C GLU A 127 -0.64 14.22 -7.27
N TYR A 128 -1.61 13.42 -7.71
CA TYR A 128 -3.01 13.87 -7.80
C TYR A 128 -3.61 14.21 -6.43
N LEU A 129 -3.36 13.37 -5.43
CA LEU A 129 -3.85 13.60 -4.06
C LEU A 129 -3.21 14.84 -3.44
N ASP A 130 -1.94 15.11 -3.70
CA ASP A 130 -1.26 16.28 -3.14
C ASP A 130 -1.70 17.59 -3.81
N ARG A 131 -1.89 17.60 -5.14
CA ARG A 131 -2.13 18.83 -5.90
C ARG A 131 -3.61 19.11 -6.21
N VAL A 132 -4.38 18.07 -6.50
CA VAL A 132 -5.74 18.20 -7.07
C VAL A 132 -6.82 17.86 -6.06
N ALA A 133 -6.61 16.84 -5.24
CA ALA A 133 -7.61 16.34 -4.29
C ALA A 133 -7.07 16.09 -2.87
N PRO A 134 -6.45 17.09 -2.21
CA PRO A 134 -5.87 16.93 -0.87
C PRO A 134 -6.91 16.53 0.18
N GLU A 135 -8.16 16.97 0.05
CA GLU A 135 -9.23 16.54 0.95
C GLU A 135 -9.59 15.05 0.84
N ALA A 136 -9.34 14.41 -0.32
CA ALA A 136 -9.54 12.97 -0.49
C ALA A 136 -8.48 12.17 0.29
N LYS A 137 -7.29 12.75 0.52
CA LYS A 137 -6.23 12.13 1.33
C LYS A 137 -6.69 11.84 2.76
N ILE A 138 -7.42 12.78 3.36
CA ILE A 138 -8.01 12.64 4.70
C ILE A 138 -9.03 11.50 4.73
N LEU A 139 -9.92 11.44 3.73
CA LEU A 139 -10.92 10.37 3.64
C LEU A 139 -10.28 9.00 3.47
N ILE A 140 -9.23 8.90 2.65
CA ILE A 140 -8.46 7.67 2.46
C ILE A 140 -7.84 7.22 3.78
N GLN A 141 -7.19 8.13 4.52
CA GLN A 141 -6.57 7.81 5.81
C GLN A 141 -7.57 7.34 6.86
N GLN A 142 -8.81 7.84 6.81
CA GLN A 142 -9.89 7.47 7.72
C GLN A 142 -10.68 6.23 7.26
N ASP A 143 -10.45 5.73 6.05
CA ASP A 143 -11.15 4.56 5.53
C ASP A 143 -10.69 3.30 6.29
N PRO A 144 -11.57 2.61 7.03
CA PRO A 144 -11.16 1.46 7.84
C PRO A 144 -10.55 0.34 7.00
N ARG A 145 -10.93 0.24 5.72
CA ARG A 145 -10.38 -0.77 4.79
C ARG A 145 -8.90 -0.51 4.48
N MET A 146 -8.46 0.75 4.53
CA MET A 146 -7.06 1.09 4.31
C MET A 146 -6.19 0.53 5.43
N HIS A 147 -6.65 0.54 6.68
CA HIS A 147 -5.90 -0.06 7.78
C HIS A 147 -5.76 -1.58 7.60
N GLU A 148 -6.88 -2.27 7.35
CA GLU A 148 -6.91 -3.72 7.09
C GLU A 148 -5.98 -4.10 5.92
N LEU A 149 -6.01 -3.34 4.83
CA LEU A 149 -5.20 -3.63 3.64
C LEU A 149 -3.71 -3.34 3.84
N MET A 150 -3.37 -2.30 4.61
CA MET A 150 -1.98 -2.01 4.95
C MET A 150 -1.39 -3.08 5.87
N GLU A 151 -2.18 -3.58 6.82
CA GLU A 151 -1.81 -4.72 7.66
C GLU A 151 -1.62 -6.00 6.82
N GLN A 152 -2.57 -6.30 5.93
CA GLN A 152 -2.44 -7.43 4.99
C GLN A 152 -1.17 -7.30 4.15
N LEU A 153 -0.86 -6.10 3.65
CA LEU A 153 0.34 -5.88 2.84
C LEU A 153 1.63 -6.16 3.62
N GLN A 154 1.67 -5.81 4.91
CA GLN A 154 2.82 -6.10 5.79
C GLN A 154 2.98 -7.59 6.07
N ASN A 155 1.86 -8.31 6.19
CA ASN A 155 1.84 -9.75 6.48
C ASN A 155 2.01 -10.62 5.23
N THR A 156 2.05 -10.02 4.04
CA THR A 156 2.14 -10.76 2.78
C THR A 156 3.59 -11.11 2.42
N HIS A 157 3.83 -12.36 2.02
CA HIS A 157 5.18 -12.86 1.75
C HIS A 157 5.52 -13.03 0.26
N SER A 158 4.53 -13.17 -0.64
CA SER A 158 4.80 -13.31 -2.07
C SER A 158 4.61 -12.01 -2.85
N ALA A 159 5.38 -11.84 -3.94
CA ALA A 159 5.26 -10.68 -4.82
C ALA A 159 3.86 -10.58 -5.48
N ALA A 160 3.27 -11.72 -5.85
CA ALA A 160 1.93 -11.76 -6.44
C ALA A 160 0.87 -11.29 -5.44
N GLU A 161 0.84 -11.86 -4.23
CA GLU A 161 -0.13 -11.43 -3.21
C GLU A 161 0.04 -9.94 -2.88
N ARG A 162 1.28 -9.43 -2.79
CA ARG A 162 1.55 -7.99 -2.57
C ARG A 162 0.96 -7.14 -3.70
N ASN A 163 1.08 -7.58 -4.95
CA ASN A 163 0.45 -6.89 -6.09
C ASN A 163 -1.07 -6.86 -5.96
N ALA A 164 -1.68 -7.98 -5.59
CA ALA A 164 -3.13 -8.06 -5.42
C ALA A 164 -3.63 -7.11 -4.31
N VAL A 165 -2.94 -7.07 -3.16
CA VAL A 165 -3.27 -6.16 -2.05
C VAL A 165 -3.06 -4.69 -2.47
N ARG A 166 -1.95 -4.37 -3.14
CA ARG A 166 -1.70 -2.99 -3.65
C ARG A 166 -2.74 -2.53 -4.67
N ALA A 167 -3.17 -3.42 -5.58
CA ALA A 167 -4.24 -3.11 -6.51
C ALA A 167 -5.54 -2.79 -5.76
N GLN A 168 -5.84 -3.53 -4.69
CA GLN A 168 -7.01 -3.29 -3.85
C GLN A 168 -6.92 -1.97 -3.06
N ILE A 169 -5.73 -1.62 -2.56
CA ILE A 169 -5.47 -0.31 -1.95
C ILE A 169 -5.78 0.82 -2.95
N LEU A 170 -5.32 0.70 -4.19
CA LEU A 170 -5.58 1.70 -5.24
C LEU A 170 -7.09 1.78 -5.58
N VAL A 171 -7.81 0.66 -5.59
CA VAL A 171 -9.29 0.68 -5.74
C VAL A 171 -9.94 1.49 -4.62
N VAL A 172 -9.52 1.29 -3.37
CA VAL A 172 -10.07 2.05 -2.23
C VAL A 172 -9.72 3.54 -2.34
N LYS A 173 -8.49 3.88 -2.74
CA LYS A 173 -8.10 5.28 -3.00
C LYS A 173 -8.98 5.92 -4.07
N LEU A 174 -9.17 5.24 -5.21
CA LEU A 174 -9.97 5.73 -6.32
C LEU A 174 -11.45 5.90 -5.93
N LYS A 175 -12.02 4.98 -5.16
CA LYS A 175 -13.39 5.10 -4.63
C LYS A 175 -13.57 6.33 -3.77
N ASN A 176 -12.61 6.64 -2.91
CA ASN A 176 -12.64 7.83 -2.05
C ASN A 176 -12.48 9.12 -2.86
N ILE A 177 -11.55 9.17 -3.81
CA ILE A 177 -11.38 10.30 -4.73
C ILE A 177 -12.67 10.56 -5.51
N TYR A 178 -13.23 9.53 -6.14
CA TYR A 178 -14.45 9.64 -6.94
C TYR A 178 -15.63 10.14 -6.10
N THR A 179 -15.82 9.56 -4.91
CA THR A 179 -16.85 10.02 -3.96
C THR A 179 -16.70 11.51 -3.70
N LYS A 180 -15.49 11.96 -3.37
CA LYS A 180 -15.26 13.34 -2.94
C LYS A 180 -15.47 14.34 -4.06
N GLN A 181 -15.14 13.95 -5.29
CA GLN A 181 -15.31 14.79 -6.46
C GLN A 181 -16.78 14.87 -6.89
N CYS A 182 -17.55 13.79 -6.72
CA CYS A 182 -19.01 13.84 -6.87
C CYS A 182 -19.66 14.77 -5.84
N GLU A 183 -19.22 14.74 -4.57
CA GLU A 183 -19.70 15.68 -3.53
C GLU A 183 -19.42 17.15 -3.89
N LYS A 184 -18.32 17.41 -4.60
CA LYS A 184 -17.96 18.75 -5.10
C LYS A 184 -18.75 19.19 -6.34
N GLY A 185 -19.67 18.36 -6.84
CA GLY A 185 -20.47 18.66 -8.03
C GLY A 185 -19.70 18.53 -9.35
N VAL A 186 -18.54 17.85 -9.35
CA VAL A 186 -17.85 17.53 -10.60
C VAL A 186 -18.71 16.52 -11.37
N SER A 187 -19.03 16.85 -12.63
CA SER A 187 -19.86 15.98 -13.48
C SER A 187 -19.24 14.58 -13.59
N GLN A 188 -20.10 13.56 -13.48
CA GLN A 188 -19.74 12.16 -13.63
C GLN A 188 -19.10 11.86 -14.99
N ASP A 189 -19.46 12.62 -16.03
CA ASP A 189 -18.91 12.48 -17.40
C ASP A 189 -17.42 12.90 -17.50
N ARG A 190 -16.89 13.67 -16.54
CA ARG A 190 -15.45 14.00 -16.51
C ARG A 190 -14.57 12.83 -16.06
N TYR A 191 -15.17 11.77 -15.52
CA TYR A 191 -14.47 10.58 -15.01
C TYR A 191 -14.61 9.37 -15.93
N ASN A 192 -14.72 9.58 -17.24
CA ASN A 192 -14.83 8.51 -18.24
C ASN A 192 -13.69 7.48 -18.18
N GLY A 193 -12.51 7.82 -17.63
CA GLY A 193 -11.40 6.88 -17.43
C GLY A 193 -11.43 6.07 -16.12
N THR A 194 -12.30 6.40 -15.16
CA THR A 194 -12.40 5.67 -13.88
C THR A 194 -12.80 4.21 -14.04
N PRO A 195 -13.77 3.85 -14.91
CA PRO A 195 -14.10 2.45 -15.18
C PRO A 195 -12.92 1.65 -15.74
N ASP A 196 -12.21 2.20 -16.73
CA ASP A 196 -11.05 1.52 -17.35
C ASP A 196 -9.94 1.27 -16.33
N PHE A 197 -9.71 2.23 -15.44
CA PHE A 197 -8.72 2.12 -14.39
C PHE A 197 -9.09 1.05 -13.35
N LEU A 198 -10.36 1.02 -12.92
CA LEU A 198 -10.89 -0.01 -12.03
C LEU A 198 -10.80 -1.40 -12.67
N GLU A 199 -11.09 -1.52 -13.97
CA GLU A 199 -10.91 -2.76 -14.72
C GLU A 199 -9.43 -3.21 -14.74
N LYS A 200 -8.49 -2.31 -15.04
CA LYS A 200 -7.03 -2.59 -15.01
C LYS A 200 -6.60 -3.13 -13.65
N LEU A 201 -7.01 -2.48 -12.57
CA LEU A 201 -6.69 -2.89 -11.20
C LEU A 201 -7.31 -4.26 -10.86
N TYR A 202 -8.57 -4.48 -11.22
CA TYR A 202 -9.23 -5.75 -10.97
C TYR A 202 -8.57 -6.91 -11.72
N ARG A 203 -8.17 -6.69 -12.98
CA ARG A 203 -7.40 -7.69 -13.74
C ARG A 203 -6.03 -7.98 -13.12
N ILE A 204 -5.35 -7.00 -12.53
CA ILE A 204 -4.13 -7.23 -11.75
C ILE A 204 -4.45 -8.12 -10.54
N MET A 205 -5.53 -7.85 -9.80
CA MET A 205 -5.93 -8.68 -8.67
C MET A 205 -6.17 -10.13 -9.09
N LEU A 206 -6.96 -10.37 -10.14
CA LEU A 206 -7.26 -11.72 -10.63
C LEU A 206 -6.01 -12.49 -11.05
N ARG A 207 -5.09 -11.85 -11.80
CA ARG A 207 -3.84 -12.50 -12.23
C ARG A 207 -2.92 -12.88 -11.07
N ASN A 208 -2.99 -12.16 -9.97
CA ASN A 208 -2.09 -12.31 -8.85
C ASN A 208 -2.73 -13.02 -7.64
N GLN A 209 -4.01 -13.40 -7.72
CA GLN A 209 -4.65 -14.27 -6.75
C GLN A 209 -4.21 -15.72 -6.98
N ARG A 210 -3.65 -16.34 -5.93
CA ARG A 210 -3.45 -17.79 -5.86
C ARG A 210 -4.63 -18.42 -5.09
N ASP A 211 -4.90 -19.69 -5.35
CA ASP A 211 -6.04 -20.46 -4.80
C ASP A 211 -6.16 -20.48 -3.25
N HIS A 212 -5.19 -19.96 -2.51
CA HIS A 212 -5.09 -20.12 -1.06
C HIS A 212 -5.06 -18.82 -0.25
N SER A 213 -4.97 -17.64 -0.88
CA SER A 213 -4.95 -16.34 -0.19
C SER A 213 -5.83 -15.33 -0.93
N LYS A 214 -7.13 -15.38 -0.68
CA LYS A 214 -8.06 -14.45 -1.34
C LYS A 214 -7.95 -13.08 -0.66
N SER A 215 -7.20 -12.15 -1.28
CA SER A 215 -7.51 -10.73 -1.10
C SER A 215 -8.90 -10.50 -1.69
N VAL A 216 -9.91 -10.53 -0.82
CA VAL A 216 -11.31 -10.40 -1.26
C VAL A 216 -11.49 -8.97 -1.78
N PRO A 217 -11.86 -8.76 -3.05
CA PRO A 217 -12.02 -7.43 -3.62
C PRO A 217 -12.89 -6.54 -2.73
N SER A 218 -12.52 -5.27 -2.62
CA SER A 218 -13.28 -4.30 -1.82
C SER A 218 -14.59 -3.95 -2.53
N VAL A 219 -15.61 -4.81 -2.39
CA VAL A 219 -16.97 -4.60 -2.90
C VAL A 219 -17.90 -3.92 -1.89
N ARG A 220 -17.41 -3.66 -0.67
CA ARG A 220 -18.21 -3.03 0.40
C ARG A 220 -18.54 -1.58 0.06
N GLY A 221 -19.80 -1.21 0.25
CA GLY A 221 -20.34 0.14 0.08
C GLY A 221 -21.55 0.19 -0.86
N GLU A 222 -22.37 1.22 -0.70
CA GLU A 222 -23.57 1.45 -1.54
C GLU A 222 -23.47 2.76 -2.34
N LYS A 223 -22.25 3.27 -2.53
CA LYS A 223 -22.04 4.45 -3.36
C LYS A 223 -22.08 4.05 -4.83
N LEU A 224 -22.34 5.02 -5.71
CA LEU A 224 -22.37 4.79 -7.17
C LEU A 224 -21.09 4.08 -7.67
N ILE A 225 -19.93 4.49 -7.17
CA ILE A 225 -18.64 3.88 -7.54
C ILE A 225 -18.52 2.42 -7.12
N ASP A 226 -19.21 2.01 -6.05
CA ASP A 226 -19.27 0.60 -5.63
C ASP A 226 -20.13 -0.22 -6.59
N HIS A 227 -21.23 0.34 -7.10
CA HIS A 227 -22.03 -0.30 -8.17
C HIS A 227 -21.26 -0.40 -9.49
N ILE A 228 -20.56 0.66 -9.89
CA ILE A 228 -19.69 0.64 -11.08
C ILE A 228 -18.64 -0.46 -10.93
N TYR A 229 -17.97 -0.53 -9.77
CA TYR A 229 -16.95 -1.54 -9.52
C TYR A 229 -17.52 -2.97 -9.55
N ARG A 230 -18.68 -3.22 -8.92
CA ARG A 230 -19.37 -4.53 -8.96
C ARG A 230 -19.67 -4.95 -10.41
N ARG A 231 -20.20 -4.04 -11.23
CA ARG A 231 -20.49 -4.31 -12.65
C ARG A 231 -19.23 -4.62 -13.47
N ILE A 232 -18.13 -3.92 -13.21
CA ILE A 232 -16.84 -4.19 -13.85
C ILE A 232 -16.37 -5.60 -13.48
N MET A 233 -16.44 -5.97 -12.20
CA MET A 233 -16.06 -7.31 -11.75
C MET A 233 -16.85 -8.39 -12.48
N GLU A 234 -18.18 -8.28 -12.49
CA GLU A 234 -19.07 -9.20 -13.20
C GLU A 234 -18.71 -9.33 -14.69
N THR A 235 -18.40 -8.20 -15.34
CA THR A 235 -18.04 -8.16 -16.77
C THR A 235 -16.69 -8.83 -17.03
N VAL A 236 -15.69 -8.57 -16.19
CA VAL A 236 -14.35 -9.14 -16.32
C VAL A 236 -14.37 -10.64 -16.01
N ASP A 237 -15.07 -11.06 -14.96
CA ASP A 237 -15.21 -12.48 -14.59
C ASP A 237 -15.90 -13.27 -15.71
N ALA A 238 -16.96 -12.70 -16.31
CA ALA A 238 -17.63 -13.30 -17.44
C ALA A 238 -16.70 -13.47 -18.66
N LYS A 239 -15.83 -12.48 -18.95
CA LYS A 239 -14.88 -12.52 -20.08
C LYS A 239 -13.66 -13.41 -19.81
N SER A 240 -13.16 -13.45 -18.57
CA SER A 240 -11.97 -14.23 -18.19
C SER A 240 -12.14 -15.72 -18.42
N ASN A 241 -13.37 -16.23 -18.40
CA ASN A 241 -13.67 -17.62 -18.72
C ASN A 241 -13.44 -17.99 -20.21
N TYR A 242 -13.20 -16.99 -21.08
CA TYR A 242 -13.08 -17.18 -22.53
C TYR A 242 -11.79 -16.60 -23.16
N GLU A 243 -11.00 -15.80 -22.42
CA GLU A 243 -9.79 -15.15 -22.94
C GLU A 243 -8.52 -15.97 -22.65
N THR A 244 -7.95 -16.59 -23.69
CA THR A 244 -6.56 -17.11 -23.63
C THR A 244 -5.59 -15.93 -23.71
N VAL A 245 -4.83 -15.69 -22.64
CA VAL A 245 -3.83 -14.60 -22.62
C VAL A 245 -2.68 -14.95 -23.56
N SER A 246 -2.49 -14.14 -24.61
CA SER A 246 -1.31 -14.26 -25.48
C SER A 246 -0.03 -13.97 -24.66
N LEU A 247 0.98 -14.83 -24.81
CA LEU A 247 2.29 -14.66 -24.16
C LEU A 247 3.19 -13.67 -24.91
N TYR A 248 2.86 -13.40 -26.17
CA TYR A 248 3.61 -12.54 -27.07
C TYR A 248 2.71 -11.50 -27.74
N ASP A 249 3.26 -10.32 -27.95
CA ASP A 249 2.69 -9.23 -28.74
C ASP A 249 3.61 -9.00 -29.94
N GLY A 250 3.28 -9.64 -31.07
CA GLY A 250 4.17 -9.72 -32.22
C GLY A 250 5.43 -10.53 -31.91
N THR A 251 6.58 -9.85 -31.85
CA THR A 251 7.91 -10.46 -31.62
C THR A 251 8.39 -10.32 -30.18
N GLU A 252 7.72 -9.53 -29.35
CA GLU A 252 8.15 -9.27 -27.97
C GLU A 252 7.24 -9.99 -26.96
N PRO A 253 7.75 -10.39 -25.78
CA PRO A 253 6.91 -10.88 -24.70
C PRO A 253 5.91 -9.80 -24.26
N THR A 254 4.65 -10.17 -24.06
CA THR A 254 3.58 -9.21 -23.73
C THR A 254 3.87 -8.37 -22.47
N TRP A 255 4.63 -8.92 -21.52
CA TRP A 255 5.02 -8.17 -20.32
C TRP A 255 5.99 -7.01 -20.62
N VAL A 256 6.84 -7.15 -21.65
CA VAL A 256 7.74 -6.06 -22.09
C VAL A 256 6.92 -4.91 -22.67
N SER A 257 5.96 -5.22 -23.57
CA SER A 257 5.06 -4.22 -24.13
C SER A 257 4.28 -3.48 -23.03
N LYS A 258 3.82 -4.20 -22.00
CA LYS A 258 3.14 -3.60 -20.84
C LYS A 258 4.03 -2.62 -20.08
N ILE A 259 5.30 -2.97 -19.83
CA ILE A 259 6.24 -2.05 -19.16
C ILE A 259 6.52 -0.83 -20.05
N LYS A 260 6.64 -1.00 -21.37
CA LYS A 260 6.77 0.14 -22.29
C LYS A 260 5.57 1.09 -22.22
N GLN A 261 4.35 0.56 -22.18
CA GLN A 261 3.15 1.38 -22.00
C GLN A 261 3.16 2.12 -20.64
N THR A 262 3.60 1.45 -19.58
CA THR A 262 3.77 2.08 -18.26
C THR A 262 4.81 3.21 -18.30
N ILE A 263 5.90 3.03 -19.03
CA ILE A 263 6.90 4.10 -19.25
C ILE A 263 6.24 5.28 -19.97
N GLU A 264 5.53 5.03 -21.07
CA GLU A 264 4.87 6.07 -21.87
C GLU A 264 3.89 6.91 -21.03
N ALA A 265 3.16 6.27 -20.11
CA ALA A 265 2.25 6.95 -19.19
C ALA A 265 2.96 7.90 -18.21
N LEU A 266 4.23 7.66 -17.89
CA LEU A 266 5.01 8.48 -16.96
C LEU A 266 5.80 9.61 -17.64
N LEU A 267 5.96 9.57 -18.97
CA LEU A 267 6.71 10.58 -19.72
C LEU A 267 6.17 12.01 -19.57
N PRO A 268 4.85 12.27 -19.60
CA PRO A 268 4.32 13.64 -19.44
C PRO A 268 4.69 14.29 -18.09
N CYS A 269 5.03 13.50 -17.07
CA CYS A 269 5.44 14.01 -15.77
C CYS A 269 6.90 14.53 -15.76
N ARG A 270 7.63 14.39 -16.88
CA ARG A 270 9.09 14.56 -17.01
C ARG A 270 9.54 15.84 -17.72
N ASP A 271 8.63 16.65 -18.24
CA ASP A 271 8.93 17.74 -19.19
C ASP A 271 9.93 18.80 -18.68
N GLU A 272 10.27 18.80 -17.38
CA GLU A 272 11.07 19.81 -16.70
C GLU A 272 12.45 19.31 -16.21
N ILE A 273 12.84 18.05 -16.48
CA ILE A 273 14.05 17.47 -15.90
C ILE A 273 15.33 17.97 -16.58
N THR A 274 16.26 18.50 -15.77
CA THR A 274 17.62 18.79 -16.23
C THR A 274 18.52 17.56 -16.13
N ALA A 275 19.61 17.55 -16.90
CA ALA A 275 20.60 16.48 -16.85
C ALA A 275 21.27 16.34 -15.47
N ASP A 276 21.38 17.43 -14.68
CA ASP A 276 21.95 17.39 -13.33
C ASP A 276 21.01 16.70 -12.34
N ASP A 277 19.70 16.94 -12.45
CA ASP A 277 18.68 16.33 -11.57
C ASP A 277 18.61 14.81 -11.79
N SER A 278 18.60 14.37 -13.05
CA SER A 278 18.64 12.97 -13.43
C SER A 278 19.89 12.26 -12.87
N TYR A 279 21.06 12.91 -12.97
CA TYR A 279 22.32 12.37 -12.47
C TYR A 279 22.33 12.23 -10.93
N ARG A 280 21.77 13.20 -10.21
CA ARG A 280 21.67 13.14 -8.74
C ARG A 280 20.79 11.98 -8.27
N ILE A 281 19.62 11.79 -8.88
CA ILE A 281 18.69 10.69 -8.53
C ILE A 281 19.37 9.33 -8.76
N SER A 282 20.09 9.17 -9.87
CA SER A 282 20.78 7.92 -10.22
C SER A 282 21.92 7.57 -9.26
N ARG A 283 22.54 8.54 -8.58
CA ARG A 283 23.72 8.30 -7.73
C ARG A 283 23.38 7.80 -6.33
N VAL A 284 22.19 8.14 -5.84
CA VAL A 284 21.77 7.85 -4.45
C VAL A 284 20.86 6.61 -4.38
N THR A 285 20.40 6.11 -5.52
CA THR A 285 19.39 5.06 -5.59
C THR A 285 19.89 3.80 -6.28
N ARG A 286 19.39 2.63 -5.85
CA ARG A 286 19.80 1.32 -6.41
C ARG A 286 19.30 1.19 -7.85
N GLY A 287 20.20 0.92 -8.80
CA GLY A 287 19.85 0.60 -10.19
C GLY A 287 19.46 -0.86 -10.41
N VAL A 288 19.07 -1.18 -11.64
CA VAL A 288 18.92 -2.57 -12.10
C VAL A 288 20.30 -3.22 -12.14
N SER A 289 20.43 -4.46 -11.67
CA SER A 289 21.71 -5.18 -11.68
C SER A 289 22.22 -5.42 -13.10
N ASP A 290 23.54 -5.32 -13.31
CA ASP A 290 24.22 -5.51 -14.62
C ASP A 290 23.92 -6.88 -15.27
N GLY A 291 23.48 -7.87 -14.49
CA GLY A 291 23.07 -9.19 -14.97
C GLY A 291 21.72 -9.21 -15.71
N THR A 292 20.93 -8.15 -15.63
CA THR A 292 19.58 -8.07 -16.23
C THR A 292 19.67 -7.68 -17.70
N ARG A 293 19.17 -8.54 -18.59
CA ARG A 293 19.30 -8.35 -20.06
C ARG A 293 18.28 -7.41 -20.70
N PHE A 294 17.32 -6.90 -19.94
CA PHE A 294 16.19 -6.16 -20.47
C PHE A 294 16.34 -4.66 -20.23
N GLN A 295 16.78 -3.92 -21.26
CA GLN A 295 16.95 -2.47 -21.21
C GLN A 295 15.69 -1.71 -20.77
N VAL A 296 14.50 -2.26 -21.08
CA VAL A 296 13.20 -1.69 -20.69
C VAL A 296 13.06 -1.56 -19.16
N LEU A 297 13.68 -2.45 -18.37
CA LEU A 297 13.61 -2.39 -16.91
C LEU A 297 14.44 -1.22 -16.38
N THR A 298 15.65 -1.02 -16.93
CA THR A 298 16.50 0.13 -16.59
C THR A 298 15.81 1.44 -16.92
N GLN A 299 15.19 1.52 -18.10
CA GLN A 299 14.42 2.70 -18.52
C GLN A 299 13.25 2.98 -17.58
N PHE A 300 12.48 1.95 -17.23
CA PHE A 300 11.36 2.09 -16.30
C PHE A 300 11.81 2.62 -14.94
N VAL A 301 12.86 2.03 -14.34
CA VAL A 301 13.36 2.44 -13.02
C VAL A 301 13.80 3.90 -13.02
N GLN A 302 14.52 4.32 -14.06
CA GLN A 302 14.96 5.71 -14.21
C GLN A 302 13.76 6.65 -14.30
N ILE A 303 12.84 6.39 -15.22
CA ILE A 303 11.69 7.27 -15.50
C ILE A 303 10.75 7.33 -14.30
N ALA A 304 10.49 6.21 -13.62
CA ALA A 304 9.63 6.18 -12.44
C ALA A 304 10.19 7.04 -11.29
N ARG A 305 11.50 6.97 -11.01
CA ARG A 305 12.12 7.81 -9.98
C ARG A 305 12.12 9.28 -10.34
N GLU A 306 12.48 9.58 -11.59
CA GLU A 306 12.44 10.92 -12.14
C GLU A 306 11.04 11.54 -11.99
N SER A 307 9.99 10.85 -12.43
CA SER A 307 8.61 11.33 -12.29
C SER A 307 8.19 11.49 -10.82
N TYR A 308 8.58 10.56 -9.94
CA TYR A 308 8.25 10.64 -8.51
C TYR A 308 8.86 11.87 -7.82
N PHE A 309 10.18 12.07 -7.95
CA PHE A 309 10.87 13.18 -7.27
C PHE A 309 10.47 14.54 -7.86
N MET A 310 10.20 14.62 -9.16
CA MET A 310 9.67 15.84 -9.78
C MET A 310 8.27 16.19 -9.27
N GLY A 311 7.36 15.21 -9.20
CA GLY A 311 6.02 15.43 -8.65
C GLY A 311 6.04 15.93 -7.20
N ARG A 312 7.00 15.45 -6.41
CA ARG A 312 7.24 15.95 -5.04
C ARG A 312 7.73 17.40 -5.03
N MET A 313 8.73 17.75 -5.85
CA MET A 313 9.23 19.13 -5.92
C MET A 313 8.13 20.11 -6.34
N ARG A 314 7.31 19.78 -7.34
CA ARG A 314 6.15 20.59 -7.75
C ARG A 314 5.16 20.79 -6.61
N SER A 315 4.87 19.73 -5.86
CA SER A 315 3.95 19.80 -4.72
C SER A 315 4.50 20.66 -3.58
N GLU A 316 5.82 20.65 -3.36
CA GLU A 316 6.47 21.50 -2.37
C GLU A 316 6.46 22.99 -2.81
N GLU A 317 6.72 23.28 -4.09
CA GLU A 317 6.63 24.63 -4.66
C GLU A 317 5.21 25.21 -4.59
N ASP A 318 4.19 24.43 -4.97
CA ASP A 318 2.78 24.84 -4.89
C ASP A 318 2.38 25.19 -3.44
N ASN A 319 2.88 24.44 -2.46
CA ASN A 319 2.64 24.71 -1.03
C ASN A 319 3.37 25.96 -0.52
N TRP A 320 4.54 26.28 -1.07
CA TRP A 320 5.27 27.51 -0.74
C TRP A 320 4.59 28.76 -1.30
N ASN A 321 4.03 28.67 -2.51
CA ASN A 321 3.36 29.78 -3.18
C ASN A 321 1.97 30.11 -2.62
N GLN A 322 1.42 29.29 -1.73
CA GLN A 322 0.12 29.47 -1.07
C GLN A 322 0.22 30.00 0.38
N LYS A 323 1.42 30.22 0.92
CA LYS A 323 1.66 30.80 2.26
C LYS A 323 1.98 32.28 2.18
#